data_AF-A0A2N1RFX2-F1
#
_entry.id   AF-A0A2N1RFX2-F1
#
_cell.length_a   1.000
_cell.length_b   1.000
_cell.length_c   1.000
_cell.angle_alpha   90.00
_cell.angle_beta   90.00
_cell.angle_gamma   90.00
#
_symmetry.space_group_name_H-M   'P 1'
#
loop_
_entity.id
_entity.type
_entity.pdbx_description
1 polymer ?
#
loop_
_entity_poly.entity_id
_entity_poly.type
_entity_poly.pdbx_seq_one_letter_code
_entity_poly.pdbx_strand_id
1 'polypeptide(L)'
;MVWVFSEAIAEILPIAFELAMSEEEVSDTQMETMLVESMMKYLHDPEAPRIATPVVLQLESRDGLWYVVQTDELFSALIGNFDLAFTE
;
A
#
# COMPACT_ATOMS: atom_id res chain seq x y z
N MET A 1 -0.68 -1.94 3.60
CA MET A 1 -0.81 -1.37 2.24
C MET A 1 -2.26 -1.21 1.83
N VAL A 2 -3.12 -2.23 2.02
CA VAL A 2 -4.56 -2.17 1.72
C VAL A 2 -5.25 -0.99 2.39
N TRP A 3 -5.08 -0.80 3.71
CA TRP A 3 -5.70 0.32 4.43
C TRP A 3 -5.32 1.69 3.84
N VAL A 4 -4.04 1.90 3.56
CA VAL A 4 -3.52 3.14 2.92
C VAL A 4 -4.23 3.40 1.58
N PHE A 5 -4.37 2.36 0.75
CA PHE A 5 -5.10 2.45 -0.51
C PHE A 5 -6.58 2.74 -0.32
N SER A 6 -7.23 2.08 0.64
CA SER A 6 -8.66 2.27 0.92
C SER A 6 -8.96 3.70 1.37
N GLU A 7 -8.17 4.25 2.29
CA GLU A 7 -8.33 5.64 2.76
C GLU A 7 -8.04 6.65 1.66
N ALA A 8 -6.98 6.42 0.87
CA ALA A 8 -6.64 7.31 -0.24
C ALA A 8 -7.75 7.34 -1.31
N ILE A 9 -8.33 6.18 -1.66
CA ILE A 9 -9.47 6.11 -2.58
C ILE A 9 -10.70 6.77 -1.97
N ALA A 10 -10.98 6.55 -0.68
CA ALA A 10 -12.12 7.16 0.00
C ALA A 10 -12.03 8.71 0.02
N GLU A 11 -10.83 9.27 0.07
CA GLU A 11 -10.58 10.71 -0.03
C GLU A 11 -10.71 11.22 -1.47
N ILE A 12 -10.13 10.51 -2.45
CA ILE A 12 -10.05 10.99 -3.84
C ILE A 12 -11.34 10.76 -4.62
N LEU A 13 -12.07 9.68 -4.36
CA LEU A 13 -13.26 9.32 -5.14
C LEU A 13 -14.37 10.39 -5.09
N PRO A 14 -14.72 11.01 -3.94
CA PRO A 14 -15.65 12.12 -3.91
C PRO A 14 -15.17 13.33 -4.72
N ILE A 15 -13.88 13.67 -4.63
CA ILE A 15 -13.29 14.77 -5.39
C ILE A 15 -13.38 14.49 -6.89
N ALA A 16 -13.09 13.27 -7.31
CA ALA A 16 -13.23 12.84 -8.69
C ALA A 16 -14.68 12.96 -9.19
N PHE A 17 -15.67 12.64 -8.35
CA PHE A 17 -17.08 12.85 -8.68
C PHE A 17 -17.45 14.33 -8.81
N GLU A 18 -16.98 15.18 -7.90
CA GLU A 18 -17.22 16.62 -7.95
C GLU A 18 -16.61 17.25 -9.20
N LEU A 19 -15.37 16.86 -9.55
CA LEU A 19 -14.68 17.30 -10.75
C LEU A 19 -15.36 16.81 -12.03
N ALA A 20 -15.83 15.56 -12.06
CA ALA A 20 -16.58 15.04 -13.20
C ALA A 20 -17.94 15.74 -13.41
N MET A 21 -18.50 16.33 -12.35
CA MET A 21 -19.73 17.11 -12.41
C MET A 21 -19.51 18.62 -12.57
N SER A 22 -18.26 19.09 -12.49
CA SER A 22 -17.91 20.49 -12.74
C SER A 22 -17.57 20.71 -14.21
N GLU A 23 -17.51 21.97 -14.64
CA GLU A 23 -16.98 22.35 -15.95
C GLU A 23 -15.43 22.40 -15.96
N GLU A 24 -14.78 21.95 -14.89
CA GLU A 24 -13.34 22.05 -14.69
C GLU A 24 -12.64 20.80 -15.26
N GLU A 25 -11.92 20.98 -16.38
CA GLU A 25 -11.13 19.89 -16.96
C GLU A 25 -9.91 19.59 -16.09
N VAL A 26 -9.90 18.40 -15.49
CA VAL A 26 -8.73 17.85 -14.80
C VAL A 26 -8.10 16.78 -15.67
N SER A 27 -6.79 16.91 -15.89
CA SER A 27 -6.03 15.90 -16.63
C SER A 27 -5.84 14.62 -15.82
N ASP A 28 -5.71 13.49 -16.51
CA ASP A 28 -5.40 12.20 -15.87
C ASP A 28 -4.15 12.29 -14.97
N THR A 29 -3.12 13.02 -15.40
CA THR A 29 -1.88 13.22 -14.62
C THR A 29 -2.11 13.99 -13.31
N GLN A 30 -3.04 14.94 -13.29
CA GLN A 30 -3.40 15.65 -12.06
C GLN A 30 -4.14 14.72 -11.10
N MET A 31 -5.08 13.91 -11.61
CA MET A 31 -5.78 12.92 -10.80
C MET A 31 -4.82 11.87 -10.21
N GLU A 32 -3.87 11.38 -11.00
CA GLU A 32 -2.82 10.46 -10.54
C GLU A 32 -1.96 11.11 -9.44
N THR A 33 -1.58 12.38 -9.60
CA THR A 33 -0.79 13.10 -8.59
C THR A 33 -1.54 13.20 -7.28
N MET A 34 -2.83 13.57 -7.31
CA MET A 34 -3.67 13.66 -6.11
C MET A 34 -3.79 12.31 -5.40
N LEU A 35 -3.94 11.21 -6.17
CA LEU A 35 -3.97 9.86 -5.61
C LEU A 35 -2.65 9.50 -4.92
N VAL A 36 -1.51 9.75 -5.56
CA VAL A 36 -0.19 9.46 -4.97
C VAL A 36 0.04 10.29 -3.71
N GLU A 37 -0.30 11.58 -3.73
CA GLU A 37 -0.19 12.45 -2.56
C GLU A 37 -1.05 11.96 -1.38
N SER A 38 -2.31 11.58 -1.66
CA SER A 38 -3.20 11.01 -0.65
C SER A 38 -2.67 9.68 -0.10
N MET A 39 -2.14 8.79 -0.95
CA MET A 39 -1.48 7.57 -0.49
C MET A 39 -0.27 7.86 0.41
N MET A 40 0.58 8.83 0.06
CA MET A 40 1.75 9.20 0.86
C MET A 40 1.35 9.76 2.22
N LYS A 41 0.28 10.56 2.28
CA LYS A 41 -0.31 11.06 3.54
C LYS A 41 -0.66 9.91 4.48
N TYR A 42 -1.42 8.91 4.01
CA TYR A 42 -1.83 7.78 4.85
C TYR A 42 -0.71 6.78 5.14
N LEU A 43 0.30 6.68 4.26
CA LEU A 43 1.49 5.87 4.52
C LEU A 43 2.31 6.39 5.70
N HIS A 44 2.32 7.71 5.90
CA HIS A 44 3.05 8.39 6.96
C HIS A 44 2.18 8.73 8.18
N ASP A 45 0.91 8.31 8.20
CA ASP A 45 0.00 8.57 9.32
C ASP A 45 0.46 7.79 10.57
N PRO A 46 0.81 8.47 11.68
CA PRO A 46 1.23 7.80 12.91
C PRO A 46 0.11 6.98 13.57
N GLU A 47 -1.15 7.34 13.31
CA GLU A 47 -2.36 6.66 13.79
C GLU A 47 -2.80 5.53 12.86
N ALA A 48 -2.09 5.30 11.75
CA ALA A 48 -2.39 4.20 10.84
C ALA A 48 -2.44 2.86 11.61
N PRO A 49 -3.45 2.02 11.34
CA PRO A 49 -3.61 0.73 12.02
C PRO A 49 -2.39 -0.15 11.75
N ARG A 50 -1.72 -0.55 12.83
CA ARG A 50 -0.55 -1.42 12.77
C ARG A 50 -1.00 -2.86 12.85
N ILE A 51 -0.72 -3.62 11.80
CA ILE A 51 -0.94 -5.06 11.77
C ILE A 51 0.38 -5.74 12.10
N ALA A 52 0.37 -6.61 13.12
CA ALA A 52 1.50 -7.47 13.42
C ALA A 52 1.29 -8.81 12.73
N THR A 53 2.10 -9.09 11.70
CA THR A 53 2.09 -10.38 11.01
C THR A 53 3.29 -11.20 11.48
N PRO A 54 3.10 -12.32 12.21
CA PRO A 54 4.19 -13.23 12.49
C PRO A 54 4.65 -13.88 11.18
N VAL A 55 5.95 -13.92 10.95
CA VAL A 55 6.56 -14.53 9.76
C VAL A 55 7.61 -15.54 10.16
N VAL A 56 7.67 -16.68 9.47
CA VAL A 56 8.76 -17.63 9.64
C VAL A 56 9.92 -17.23 8.74
N LEU A 57 11.04 -16.84 9.35
CA LEU A 57 12.27 -16.54 8.60
C LEU A 57 13.04 -17.82 8.30
N GLN A 58 13.30 -18.05 7.02
CA GLN A 58 14.26 -19.05 6.59
C GLN A 58 15.65 -18.40 6.51
N LEU A 59 16.63 -19.02 7.17
CA LEU A 59 18.01 -18.56 7.18
C LEU A 59 18.92 -19.57 6.49
N GLU A 60 19.86 -19.07 5.69
CA GLU A 60 20.90 -19.88 5.05
C GLU A 60 22.28 -19.43 5.54
N SER A 61 23.11 -20.38 5.96
CA SER A 61 24.50 -20.08 6.34
C SER A 61 25.40 -20.17 5.12
N ARG A 62 26.10 -19.07 4.83
CA ARG A 62 27.15 -19.01 3.79
C ARG A 62 28.36 -18.28 4.38
N ASP A 63 29.54 -18.87 4.26
CA ASP A 63 30.80 -18.30 4.74
C ASP A 63 30.79 -17.85 6.22
N GLY A 64 30.07 -18.59 7.08
CA GLY A 64 29.94 -18.26 8.50
C GLY A 64 28.98 -17.11 8.83
N LEU A 65 28.29 -16.57 7.81
CA LEU A 65 27.24 -15.56 7.95
C LEU A 65 25.86 -16.18 7.73
N TRP A 66 24.84 -15.62 8.35
CA TRP A 66 23.43 -16.01 8.14
C TRP A 66 22.74 -15.00 7.24
N TYR A 67 22.10 -15.50 6.19
CA TYR A 67 21.35 -14.70 5.23
C TYR A 67 19.87 -15.04 5.34
N VAL A 68 19.01 -14.01 5.30
CA VAL A 68 17.58 -14.22 5.17
C VAL A 68 17.28 -14.66 3.75
N VAL A 69 16.65 -15.81 3.60
CA VAL A 69 16.17 -16.29 2.32
C VAL A 69 14.85 -15.59 2.01
N GLN A 70 14.75 -15.01 0.82
CA GLN A 70 13.49 -14.46 0.34
C GLN A 70 12.55 -15.61 -0.03
N THR A 71 11.56 -15.88 0.82
CA THR A 71 10.45 -16.79 0.55
C THR A 71 9.24 -16.01 0.08
N ASP A 72 8.30 -16.67 -0.60
CA ASP A 72 7.04 -16.05 -1.02
C ASP A 72 6.22 -15.54 0.18
N GLU A 73 6.22 -16.30 1.28
CA GLU A 73 5.58 -15.90 2.54
C GLU A 73 6.19 -14.61 3.11
N LEU A 74 7.52 -14.52 3.16
CA LEU A 74 8.22 -13.33 3.62
C LEU A 74 7.94 -12.14 2.69
N PHE A 75 7.97 -12.36 1.38
CA PHE A 75 7.68 -11.31 0.41
C PHE A 75 6.24 -10.79 0.56
N SER A 76 5.26 -11.69 0.65
CA SER A 76 3.85 -11.36 0.87
C SER A 76 3.64 -10.56 2.16
N ALA A 77 4.26 -10.99 3.26
CA ALA A 77 4.17 -10.28 4.53
C ALA A 77 4.80 -8.88 4.49
N LEU A 78 5.92 -8.70 3.77
CA LEU A 78 6.59 -7.40 3.60
C LEU A 78 5.74 -6.40 2.80
N ILE A 79 5.00 -6.86 1.80
CA ILE A 79 4.05 -6.02 1.05
C ILE A 79 2.70 -5.86 1.78
N GLY A 80 2.61 -6.35 3.02
CA GLY A 80 1.44 -6.21 3.87
C GLY A 80 0.32 -7.18 3.52
N ASN A 81 0.68 -8.41 3.13
CA ASN A 81 -0.23 -9.46 2.68
C ASN A 81 -1.17 -8.97 1.56
N PHE A 82 -0.64 -8.14 0.66
CA PHE A 82 -1.43 -7.54 -0.41
C PHE A 82 -2.16 -8.61 -1.23
N ASP A 83 -1.49 -9.73 -1.50
CA ASP A 83 -2.03 -10.87 -2.23
C ASP A 83 -3.28 -11.46 -1.55
N LEU A 84 -3.31 -11.51 -0.21
CA LEU A 84 -4.47 -11.96 0.58
C LEU A 84 -5.63 -10.98 0.54
N ALA A 85 -5.40 -9.71 0.20
CA ALA A 85 -6.45 -8.70 0.12
C ALA A 85 -7.31 -8.80 -1.14
N PHE A 86 -6.81 -9.48 -2.18
CA PHE A 86 -7.49 -9.67 -3.47
C PHE A 86 -7.80 -11.14 -3.76
N THR A 87 -7.50 -12.04 -2.83
CA THR A 87 -7.96 -13.44 -2.88
C THR A 87 -9.16 -13.58 -1.94
N GLU A 88 -10.36 -13.50 -2.51
CA GLU A 88 -11.61 -13.96 -1.87
C GLU A 88 -11.61 -15.48 -1.66
#